data_AF-A0A699Z4I1-F1
#
_entry.id   AF-A0A699Z4I1-F1
#
_cell.length_a   1.000
_cell.length_b   1.000
_cell.length_c   1.000
_cell.angle_alpha   90.00
_cell.angle_beta   90.00
_cell.angle_gamma   90.00
#
_symmetry.space_group_name_H-M   'P 1'
#
loop_
_entity.id
_entity.type
_entity.pdbx_description
1 polymer ?
#
loop_
_entity_poly.entity_id
_entity_poly.type
_entity_poly.pdbx_seq_one_letter_code
_entity_poly.pdbx_strand_id
1 'polypeptide(L)' 'MAPKDRTFKAYIELELQLGNVDRCRVLYEKYLEWAPANCHAWIKFAELEKTLGEAQRTRALYELAISQPVLDMPEALWK' A
#
# COMPACT_ATOMS: atom_id res chain seq x y z
N MET A 1 -19.17 -3.61 5.09
CA MET A 1 -18.16 -2.66 5.59
C MET A 1 -17.11 -3.48 6.32
N ALA A 2 -15.93 -3.72 5.74
CA ALA A 2 -14.94 -4.58 6.38
C ALA A 2 -14.22 -3.81 7.50
N PRO A 3 -14.36 -4.17 8.79
CA PRO A 3 -13.68 -3.49 9.90
C PRO A 3 -12.15 -3.62 9.90
N LYS A 4 -11.57 -4.32 8.91
CA LYS A 4 -10.16 -4.70 8.83
C LYS A 4 -9.24 -3.58 8.34
N ASP A 5 -9.73 -2.64 7.52
CA ASP A 5 -8.89 -1.54 7.00
C ASP A 5 -8.31 -0.69 8.13
N ARG A 6 -9.12 -0.41 9.15
CA ARG A 6 -8.68 0.33 10.34
C ARG A 6 -7.63 -0.44 11.12
N THR A 7 -7.77 -1.76 11.21
CA THR A 7 -6.81 -2.64 11.88
C THR A 7 -5.47 -2.67 11.16
N PHE A 8 -5.47 -2.84 9.82
CA PHE A 8 -4.24 -2.78 9.03
C PHE A 8 -3.56 -1.43 9.16
N LYS A 9 -4.30 -0.32 9.02
CA LYS A 9 -3.76 1.04 9.16
C LYS A 9 -3.11 1.25 10.53
N ALA A 10 -3.83 0.94 11.61
CA ALA A 10 -3.31 1.13 12.97
C ALA A 10 -2.09 0.24 13.24
N TYR A 11 -2.08 -1.00 12.71
CA TYR A 11 -0.94 -1.90 12.93
C TYR A 11 0.29 -1.48 12.14
N ILE A 12 0.12 -1.06 10.88
CA ILE A 12 1.20 -0.50 10.07
C ILE A 12 1.78 0.75 10.72
N GLU A 13 0.93 1.65 11.24
CA GLU A 13 1.38 2.86 11.93
C GLU A 13 2.20 2.53 13.18
N LEU A 14 1.78 1.53 13.96
CA LEU A 14 2.54 1.04 15.12
C LEU A 14 3.91 0.48 14.71
N GLU A 15 3.97 -0.39 13.70
CA GLU A 15 5.24 -0.97 13.24
C GLU A 15 6.17 0.09 12.65
N LEU A 16 5.62 1.12 11.99
CA LEU A 16 6.38 2.25 11.48
C LEU A 16 6.98 3.10 12.61
N GLN A 17 6.21 3.36 13.68
CA GLN A 17 6.70 4.03 14.89
C GLN A 17 7.83 3.24 15.59
N LEU A 18 7.78 1.91 15.51
CA LEU A 18 8.82 1.02 16.03
C LEU A 18 10.03 0.89 15.08
N GLY A 19 9.97 1.45 13.87
CA GLY A 19 11.03 1.35 12.86
C GLY A 19 11.10 -0.02 12.16
N ASN A 20 10.08 -0.87 12.34
CA ASN A 20 10.02 -2.22 11.77
C ASN A 20 9.52 -2.21 10.31
N VAL A 21 10.31 -1.61 9.43
CA VAL A 21 9.96 -1.43 8.01
C VAL A 21 9.60 -2.73 7.31
N ASP A 22 10.34 -3.81 7.57
CA ASP A 22 10.07 -5.11 6.93
C ASP A 22 8.71 -5.69 7.34
N ARG A 23 8.25 -5.41 8.57
CA ARG A 23 6.92 -5.81 9.01
C ARG A 23 5.83 -4.96 8.36
N CYS A 24 6.09 -3.65 8.18
CA CYS A 24 5.19 -2.77 7.43
C CYS A 24 4.96 -3.28 6.01
N ARG A 25 6.01 -3.75 5.32
CA ARG A 25 5.91 -4.33 3.97
C ARG A 25 4.98 -5.54 3.94
N VAL A 26 5.22 -6.52 4.82
CA VAL A 26 4.39 -7.73 4.91
C VAL A 26 2.92 -7.39 5.22
N LEU A 27 2.68 -6.37 6.05
CA LEU A 27 1.33 -5.91 6.34
C LEU A 27 0.65 -5.26 5.15
N TYR A 28 1.36 -4.43 4.38
CA TYR A 28 0.82 -3.85 3.15
C TYR A 28 0.57 -4.91 2.08
N GLU A 29 1.45 -5.89 1.90
CA GLU A 29 1.23 -7.01 0.98
C GLU A 29 -0.04 -7.79 1.34
N LYS A 30 -0.21 -8.19 2.61
CA LYS A 30 -1.44 -8.84 3.09
C LYS A 30 -2.68 -7.97 2.94
N TYR A 31 -2.53 -6.67 3.11
CA TYR A 31 -3.63 -5.73 2.94
C TYR A 31 -4.09 -5.67 1.48
N LEU A 32 -3.14 -5.68 0.55
CA LEU A 32 -3.38 -5.68 -0.90
C LEU A 32 -3.85 -7.04 -1.43
N GLU A 33 -3.42 -8.17 -0.84
CA GLU A 33 -4.00 -9.48 -1.11
C GLU A 33 -5.49 -9.52 -0.77
N TRP A 34 -5.89 -8.86 0.33
CA TRP A 34 -7.27 -8.88 0.78
C TRP A 34 -8.16 -7.84 0.08
N ALA A 35 -7.60 -6.67 -0.23
CA ALA A 35 -8.29 -5.56 -0.86
C ALA A 35 -7.48 -4.98 -2.04
N PRO A 36 -7.29 -5.75 -3.12
CA PRO A 36 -6.49 -5.31 -4.28
C PRO A 36 -7.08 -4.08 -4.99
N ALA A 37 -8.40 -3.87 -4.87
CA ALA A 37 -9.11 -2.70 -5.40
C ALA A 37 -8.85 -1.39 -4.61
N ASN A 38 -8.23 -1.47 -3.43
CA ASN A 38 -8.08 -0.32 -2.54
C ASN A 38 -6.91 0.57 -2.97
N CYS A 39 -7.18 1.56 -3.83
CA CYS A 39 -6.17 2.53 -4.30
C CYS A 39 -5.40 3.20 -3.16
N HIS A 40 -6.07 3.48 -2.04
CA HIS A 40 -5.43 4.16 -0.91
C HIS A 40 -4.34 3.30 -0.26
N ALA A 41 -4.52 1.97 -0.22
CA ALA A 41 -3.51 1.05 0.29
C ALA A 41 -2.26 1.03 -0.62
N TRP A 42 -2.45 1.00 -1.95
CA TRP A 42 -1.36 1.10 -2.93
C TRP A 42 -0.56 2.39 -2.79
N ILE A 43 -1.26 3.54 -2.72
CA ILE A 43 -0.62 4.85 -2.57
C ILE A 43 0.19 4.90 -1.28
N LYS A 44 -0.39 4.47 -0.15
CA LYS A 44 0.29 4.48 1.14
C LYS A 44 1.51 3.55 1.18
N PHE A 45 1.45 2.40 0.52
CA PHE A 45 2.58 1.51 0.43
C PHE A 45 3.71 2.11 -0.42
N ALA A 46 3.38 2.73 -1.55
CA ALA A 46 4.36 3.42 -2.38
C ALA A 46 4.98 4.64 -1.67
N GLU A 47 4.18 5.39 -0.89
CA GLU A 47 4.68 6.48 -0.04
C GLU A 47 5.70 5.97 0.99
N LEU A 48 5.44 4.82 1.63
CA LEU A 48 6.37 4.20 2.56
C LEU A 48 7.73 3.92 1.88
N GLU A 49 7.74 3.23 0.74
CA GLU A 49 8.99 2.93 0.01
C GLU A 49 9.70 4.20 -0.46
N LYS A 50 8.94 5.24 -0.84
CA LYS A 50 9.51 6.54 -1.17
C LYS A 50 10.20 7.21 0.02
N THR A 51 9.61 7.14 1.22
CA THR A 51 10.24 7.69 2.44
C THR A 51 11.52 6.96 2.83
N LEU A 52 11.67 5.71 2.40
CA LEU A 52 12.87 4.89 2.61
C LEU A 52 13.95 5.11 1.53
N GLY A 53 13.65 5.92 0.50
CA GLY A 53 14.54 6.15 -0.64
C GLY A 53 14.53 5.01 -1.68
N GLU A 54 13.63 4.05 -1.55
CA GLU A 54 13.50 2.88 -2.42
C GLU A 54 12.70 3.22 -3.69
N ALA A 55 13.26 4.10 -4.53
CA ALA A 55 12.59 4.61 -5.73
C ALA A 55 12.22 3.50 -6.73
N GLN A 56 13.07 2.47 -6.85
CA GLN A 56 12.82 1.35 -7.77
C GLN A 56 11.63 0.50 -7.30
N ARG A 57 11.52 0.23 -6.00
CA ARG A 57 10.39 -0.50 -5.41
C ARG A 57 9.11 0.31 -5.49
N THR A 58 9.19 1.62 -5.21
CA THR A 58 8.09 2.56 -5.35
C THR A 58 7.50 2.50 -6.76
N ARG A 59 8.36 2.53 -7.79
CA ARG A 59 7.93 2.43 -9.19
C ARG A 59 7.28 1.08 -9.50
N ALA A 60 7.90 -0.02 -9.08
CA ALA A 60 7.34 -1.36 -9.25
C ALA A 60 5.96 -1.50 -8.60
N LEU A 61 5.76 -0.87 -7.44
CA LEU A 61 4.48 -0.82 -6.73
C LEU A 61 3.40 -0.07 -7.52
N TYR A 62 3.73 1.09 -8.09
CA TYR A 62 2.78 1.83 -8.94
C TYR A 62 2.48 1.09 -10.23
N GLU A 63 3.48 0.48 -10.88
CA GLU A 63 3.28 -0.34 -12.08
C GLU A 63 2.38 -1.55 -11.78
N LEU A 64 2.61 -2.22 -10.65
CA LEU A 64 1.80 -3.36 -10.23
C LEU A 64 0.38 -2.91 -9.86
N ALA A 65 0.22 -1.77 -9.19
CA ALA A 65 -1.08 -1.16 -8.97
C ALA A 65 -1.80 -0.95 -10.30
N ILE A 66 -1.22 -0.21 -11.25
CA ILE A 66 -1.83 0.08 -12.57
C ILE A 66 -2.20 -1.20 -13.33
N SER A 67 -1.44 -2.28 -13.16
CA SER A 67 -1.73 -3.58 -13.79
C SER A 67 -2.95 -4.32 -13.20
N GLN A 68 -3.42 -3.94 -12.00
CA GLN A 68 -4.56 -4.60 -11.36
C GLN A 68 -5.86 -4.27 -12.11
N PRO A 69 -6.53 -5.27 -12.71
CA PRO A 69 -7.77 -5.05 -13.47
C PRO A 69 -8.98 -4.73 -12.59
N VAL A 70 -8.84 -4.86 -11.26
CA VAL A 70 -9.87 -4.61 -10.25
C VAL A 70 -9.81 -3.17 -9.72
N LEU A 71 -8.87 -2.34 -10.19
CA LEU A 71 -8.91 -0.91 -9.90
C LEU A 71 -10.05 -0.27 -10.69
N ASP A 72 -11.21 -0.15 -10.04
CA ASP A 72 -12.48 0.35 -10.62
C ASP A 72 -12.37 1.70 -11.36
N MET A 73 -11.31 2.50 -11.16
CA MET A 73 -11.11 3.79 -11.81
C MET A 73 -9.62 4.07 -12.11
N PRO A 74 -9.13 3.77 -13.32
CA PRO A 74 -7.79 4.14 -13.78
C PRO A 74 -7.53 5.66 -13.74
N GLU A 75 -8.60 6.45 -13.83
CA GLU A 75 -8.57 7.92 -13.96
C GLU A 75 -8.21 8.66 -12.67
N ALA A 76 -8.34 8.01 -11.50
CA ALA A 76 -7.96 8.61 -10.21
C ALA A 76 -6.44 8.68 -9.99
N LEU A 77 -5.66 7.96 -10.79
CA LEU A 77 -4.19 7.96 -10.74
C LEU A 77 -3.55 9.16 -11.46
N TRP A 78 -4.32 9.95 -12.23
CA TRP A 78 -3.81 11.05 -13.06
C TRP A 78 -4.25 12.45 -12.63
N LYS A 79 -4.32 12.73 -11.33
CA LYS A 79 -4.55 14.11 -10.83
C LYS A 79 -3.25 14.80 -10.44
#